data_AF-A0A3D1TZS2-F1
#
_entry.id   AF-A0A3D1TZS2-F1
#
_cell.length_a   1.000
_cell.length_b   1.000
_cell.length_c   1.000
_cell.angle_alpha   90.00
_cell.angle_beta   90.00
_cell.angle_gamma   90.00
#
_symmetry.space_group_name_H-M   'P 1'
#
loop_
_entity.id
_entity.type
_entity.pdbx_description
1 polymer ?
#
loop_
_entity_poly.entity_id
_entity_poly.type
_entity_poly.pdbx_seq_one_letter_code
_entity_poly.pdbx_strand_id
1 'polypeptide(L)'
;LNHGLEEHFQRFGVADMTGFARRMQRTVAKASQGAWVIATGADARYPTTEGRQPRFVDRAMHAYLDRVIEVSMQDATVNEAFLRVVHLLDAPPALFRPAVALRALVGGRQPIVDPPIGQRQAALVGQVLTPV
;
A
#
# COMPACT_ATOMS: atom_id res chain seq x y z
N LEU A 1 9.15 18.42 -7.37
CA LEU A 1 8.34 19.54 -7.90
C LEU A 1 9.19 20.80 -8.08
N ASN A 2 9.89 21.28 -7.05
CA ASN A 2 10.78 22.46 -7.16
C ASN A 2 11.90 22.29 -8.21
N HIS A 3 12.53 21.11 -8.27
CA HIS A 3 13.60 20.85 -9.24
C HIS A 3 13.17 20.99 -10.71
N GLY A 4 11.92 20.63 -11.05
CA GLY A 4 11.41 20.74 -12.42
C GLY A 4 11.11 22.19 -12.83
N LEU A 5 10.79 23.06 -11.88
CA LEU A 5 10.63 24.51 -12.10
C LEU A 5 12.00 25.15 -12.35
N GLU A 6 12.98 24.82 -11.51
CA GLU A 6 14.36 25.31 -11.61
C GLU A 6 15.00 24.87 -12.94
N GLU A 7 14.91 23.59 -13.30
CA GLU A 7 15.42 23.07 -14.57
C GLU A 7 14.76 23.73 -15.80
N HIS A 8 13.45 23.98 -15.75
CA HIS A 8 12.74 24.63 -16.86
C HIS A 8 13.17 26.08 -17.03
N PHE A 9 13.33 26.83 -15.93
CA PHE A 9 13.80 28.22 -15.99
C PHE A 9 15.25 28.34 -16.44
N GLN A 10 16.11 27.41 -16.03
CA GLN A 10 17.50 27.34 -16.50
C GLN A 10 17.58 27.10 -18.02
N ARG A 11 16.62 26.36 -18.59
CA ARG A 11 16.68 25.90 -20.00
C ARG A 11 15.90 26.78 -20.99
N PHE A 12 14.80 27.41 -20.56
CA PHE A 12 13.90 28.18 -21.44
C PHE A 12 13.61 29.59 -20.92
N GLY A 13 14.11 29.96 -19.73
CA GLY A 13 13.81 31.24 -19.09
C GLY A 13 12.42 31.31 -18.46
N VAL A 14 12.20 32.30 -17.60
CA VAL A 14 10.92 32.49 -16.87
C VAL A 14 9.78 32.94 -17.79
N ALA A 15 10.10 33.41 -19.01
CA ALA A 15 9.11 33.94 -19.95
C ALA A 15 8.44 32.86 -20.83
N ASP A 16 9.12 31.75 -21.13
CA ASP A 16 8.55 30.68 -21.97
C ASP A 16 8.01 29.53 -21.13
N MET A 17 6.70 29.52 -20.91
CA MET A 17 5.98 28.47 -20.18
C MET A 17 5.38 27.42 -21.12
N THR A 18 5.65 27.50 -22.42
CA THR A 18 4.99 26.68 -23.43
C THR A 18 5.30 25.20 -23.20
N GLY A 19 4.25 24.39 -23.02
CA GLY A 19 4.37 22.96 -22.75
C GLY A 19 4.89 22.58 -21.36
N PHE A 20 5.26 23.54 -20.50
CA PHE A 20 5.71 23.28 -19.13
C PHE A 20 4.63 22.59 -18.29
N ALA A 21 3.42 23.15 -18.28
CA ALA A 21 2.29 22.59 -17.54
C ALA A 21 2.01 21.14 -17.95
N ARG A 22 2.04 20.83 -19.26
CA ARG A 22 1.84 19.47 -19.77
C ARG A 22 2.93 18.50 -19.32
N ARG A 23 4.20 18.94 -19.31
CA ARG A 23 5.32 18.12 -18.80
C ARG A 23 5.17 17.85 -17.30
N MET A 24 4.87 18.88 -16.51
CA MET A 24 4.66 18.73 -15.06
C MET A 24 3.46 17.83 -14.74
N GLN A 25 2.34 18.01 -15.42
CA GLN A 25 1.16 17.13 -15.29
C GLN A 25 1.52 15.67 -15.59
N ARG A 26 2.30 15.40 -16.65
CA ARG A 26 2.77 14.04 -16.95
C ARG A 26 3.68 13.49 -15.86
N THR A 27 4.57 14.30 -15.31
CA THR A 27 5.46 13.88 -14.21
C THR A 27 4.67 13.53 -12.96
N VAL A 28 3.72 14.37 -12.57
CA VAL A 28 2.83 14.11 -11.41
C VAL A 28 1.99 12.86 -11.66
N ALA A 29 1.33 12.77 -12.81
CA ALA A 29 0.52 11.60 -13.18
C ALA A 29 1.33 10.31 -13.16
N LYS A 30 2.57 10.33 -13.67
CA LYS A 30 3.45 9.15 -13.65
C LYS A 30 3.83 8.76 -12.22
N ALA A 31 4.12 9.72 -11.35
CA ALA A 31 4.48 9.46 -9.95
C ALA A 31 3.30 8.94 -9.13
N SER A 32 2.09 9.44 -9.35
CA SER A 32 0.88 9.01 -8.63
C SER A 32 0.18 7.80 -9.25
N GLN A 33 0.60 7.34 -10.43
CA GLN A 33 -0.06 6.23 -11.15
C GLN A 33 -0.18 4.97 -10.29
N GLY A 34 0.84 4.63 -9.51
CA GLY A 34 0.82 3.46 -8.62
C GLY A 34 -0.25 3.58 -7.53
N ALA A 35 -0.31 4.73 -6.85
CA ALA A 35 -1.34 5.03 -5.86
C ALA A 35 -2.74 4.98 -6.48
N TRP A 36 -2.90 5.57 -7.67
CA TRP A 36 -4.18 5.59 -8.39
C TRP A 36 -4.69 4.19 -8.70
N VAL A 37 -3.82 3.28 -9.15
CA VAL A 37 -4.19 1.88 -9.43
C VAL A 37 -4.62 1.13 -8.16
N ILE A 38 -3.92 1.34 -7.03
CA ILE A 38 -4.28 0.69 -5.76
C ILE A 38 -5.62 1.22 -5.24
N ALA A 39 -5.81 2.54 -5.23
CA ALA A 39 -7.03 3.18 -4.75
C ALA A 39 -8.25 2.77 -5.60
N THR A 40 -8.17 2.95 -6.92
CA THR A 40 -9.27 2.59 -7.83
C THR A 40 -9.52 1.07 -7.85
N GLY A 41 -8.47 0.26 -7.65
CA GLY A 41 -8.61 -1.18 -7.47
C GLY A 41 -9.38 -1.55 -6.20
N ALA A 42 -9.16 -0.85 -5.08
CA ALA A 42 -9.92 -1.03 -3.85
C ALA A 42 -11.37 -0.56 -4.03
N ASP A 43 -11.59 0.59 -4.64
CA ASP A 43 -12.91 1.16 -4.91
C ASP A 43 -13.76 0.25 -5.81
N ALA A 44 -13.14 -0.44 -6.77
CA ALA A 44 -13.83 -1.39 -7.65
C ALA A 44 -14.50 -2.55 -6.89
N ARG A 45 -14.19 -2.78 -5.61
CA ARG A 45 -14.90 -3.77 -4.78
C ARG A 45 -16.36 -3.39 -4.53
N TYR A 46 -16.69 -2.11 -4.61
CA TYR A 46 -18.03 -1.60 -4.34
C TYR A 46 -18.88 -1.60 -5.62
N PRO A 47 -20.07 -2.23 -5.62
CA PRO A 47 -20.95 -2.27 -6.79
C PRO A 47 -21.42 -0.89 -7.27
N THR A 48 -21.38 0.10 -6.39
CA THR A 48 -21.78 1.50 -6.64
C THR A 48 -20.69 2.33 -7.30
N THR A 49 -19.47 1.79 -7.44
CA THR A 49 -18.36 2.50 -8.06
C THR A 49 -18.57 2.59 -9.58
N GLU A 50 -18.53 3.80 -10.12
CA GLU A 50 -18.60 4.03 -11.55
C GLU A 50 -17.35 3.49 -12.24
N GLY A 51 -17.53 2.63 -13.24
CA GLY A 51 -16.42 2.06 -14.00
C GLY A 51 -16.65 0.62 -14.43
N ARG A 52 -15.56 -0.05 -14.80
CA ARG A 52 -15.58 -1.45 -15.25
C ARG A 52 -15.88 -2.37 -14.08
N GLN A 53 -16.90 -3.22 -14.22
CA GLN A 53 -17.23 -4.25 -13.24
C GLN A 53 -16.04 -5.21 -12.98
N PRO A 54 -15.84 -5.66 -11.72
CA PRO A 54 -14.77 -6.57 -11.37
C PRO A 54 -14.90 -7.90 -12.10
N ARG A 55 -13.85 -8.28 -12.82
CA ARG A 55 -13.70 -9.60 -13.44
C ARG A 55 -13.09 -10.57 -12.44
N PHE A 56 -13.05 -11.85 -12.82
CA PHE A 56 -12.39 -12.89 -12.03
C PHE A 56 -10.95 -12.53 -11.64
N VAL A 57 -10.18 -11.97 -12.59
CA VAL A 57 -8.79 -11.53 -12.34
C VAL A 57 -8.72 -10.43 -11.27
N ASP A 58 -9.67 -9.50 -11.27
CA ASP A 58 -9.71 -8.42 -10.27
C ASP A 58 -9.98 -9.01 -8.87
N ARG A 59 -10.89 -9.99 -8.77
CA ARG A 59 -11.18 -10.71 -7.51
C ARG A 59 -9.97 -11.52 -7.00
N ALA A 60 -9.25 -12.19 -7.89
CA ALA A 60 -8.02 -12.91 -7.54
C ALA A 60 -6.93 -11.95 -7.03
N MET A 61 -6.81 -10.79 -7.67
CA MET A 61 -5.91 -9.72 -7.23
C MET A 61 -6.30 -9.20 -5.84
N HIS A 62 -7.60 -9.00 -5.59
CA HIS A 62 -8.10 -8.59 -4.28
C HIS A 62 -7.76 -9.59 -3.19
N ALA A 63 -8.01 -10.87 -3.42
CA ALA A 63 -7.68 -11.94 -2.46
C ALA A 63 -6.17 -12.00 -2.16
N TYR A 64 -5.34 -11.80 -3.18
CA TYR A 64 -3.89 -11.72 -3.01
C TYR A 64 -3.47 -10.52 -2.14
N LEU A 65 -4.02 -9.33 -2.40
CA LEU A 65 -3.70 -8.14 -1.61
C LEU A 65 -4.20 -8.25 -0.17
N ASP A 66 -5.38 -8.82 0.07
CA ASP A 66 -5.87 -9.10 1.41
C ASP A 66 -4.90 -10.02 2.17
N ARG A 67 -4.35 -11.01 1.46
CA ARG A 67 -3.34 -11.92 2.01
C ARG A 67 -2.01 -11.22 2.32
N VAL A 68 -1.55 -10.32 1.44
CA VAL A 68 -0.35 -9.50 1.68
C VAL A 68 -0.54 -8.65 2.94
N ILE A 69 -1.67 -7.98 3.10
CA ILE A 69 -1.97 -7.15 4.28
C ILE A 69 -1.98 -8.00 5.55
N GLU A 70 -2.65 -9.16 5.53
CA GLU A 70 -2.70 -10.05 6.68
C GLU A 70 -1.31 -10.57 7.08
N VAL A 71 -0.50 -11.02 6.11
CA VAL A 71 0.87 -11.50 6.38
C VAL A 71 1.81 -10.38 6.80
N SER A 72 1.59 -9.15 6.32
CA SER A 72 2.40 -7.99 6.69
C SER A 72 2.41 -7.71 8.19
N MET A 73 1.42 -8.19 8.93
CA MET A 73 1.36 -8.01 10.38
C MET A 73 2.30 -8.96 11.15
N GLN A 74 2.79 -10.01 10.50
CA GLN A 74 3.53 -11.12 11.15
C GLN A 74 4.88 -11.42 10.46
N ASP A 75 5.06 -11.02 9.20
CA ASP A 75 6.30 -11.23 8.44
C ASP A 75 6.94 -9.89 8.05
N ALA A 76 8.15 -9.64 8.55
CA ALA A 76 8.87 -8.38 8.34
C ALA A 76 9.20 -8.12 6.85
N THR A 77 9.43 -9.17 6.05
CA THR A 77 9.74 -9.01 4.62
C THR A 77 8.51 -8.56 3.84
N VAL A 78 7.36 -9.14 4.15
CA VAL A 78 6.08 -8.74 3.53
C VAL A 78 5.67 -7.35 4.04
N ASN A 79 5.89 -7.05 5.32
CA ASN A 79 5.65 -5.74 5.91
C ASN A 79 6.45 -4.64 5.21
N GLU A 80 7.76 -4.82 5.08
CA GLU A 80 8.63 -3.84 4.44
C GLU A 80 8.19 -3.59 2.99
N ALA A 81 7.94 -4.64 2.21
CA ALA A 81 7.49 -4.51 0.84
C ALA A 81 6.15 -3.78 0.74
N PHE A 82 5.20 -4.10 1.62
CA PHE A 82 3.91 -3.42 1.70
C PHE A 82 4.07 -1.94 2.03
N LEU A 83 4.82 -1.60 3.08
CA LEU A 83 5.06 -0.23 3.51
C LEU A 83 5.77 0.60 2.44
N ARG A 84 6.76 0.02 1.75
CA ARG A 84 7.46 0.70 0.66
C ARG A 84 6.51 1.02 -0.51
N VAL A 85 5.57 0.14 -0.82
CA VAL A 85 4.60 0.37 -1.90
C VAL A 85 3.54 1.39 -1.51
N VAL A 86 2.95 1.30 -0.31
CA VAL A 86 1.89 2.25 0.10
C VAL A 86 2.44 3.66 0.35
N HIS A 87 3.73 3.79 0.70
CA HIS A 87 4.43 5.07 0.78
C HIS A 87 5.08 5.49 -0.54
N LEU A 88 4.79 4.80 -1.66
CA LEU A 88 5.26 5.13 -3.01
C LEU A 88 6.78 5.17 -3.16
N LEU A 89 7.51 4.46 -2.29
CA LEU A 89 8.95 4.25 -2.41
C LEU A 89 9.25 3.22 -3.50
N ASP A 90 8.38 2.22 -3.64
CA ASP A 90 8.43 1.22 -4.71
C ASP A 90 7.10 1.18 -5.49
N ALA A 91 7.16 0.69 -6.73
CA ALA A 91 5.98 0.51 -7.56
C ALA A 91 5.16 -0.73 -7.11
N PRO A 92 3.83 -0.76 -7.35
CA PRO A 92 2.96 -1.87 -6.95
C PRO A 92 3.42 -3.29 -7.38
N PRO A 93 4.06 -3.49 -8.56
CA PRO A 93 4.59 -4.79 -8.95
C PRO A 93 5.62 -5.38 -7.97
N ALA A 94 6.22 -4.58 -7.08
CA ALA A 94 7.16 -5.06 -6.07
C ALA A 94 6.54 -6.06 -5.09
N LEU A 95 5.22 -6.02 -4.86
CA LEU A 95 4.53 -7.01 -4.04
C LEU A 95 4.58 -8.41 -4.66
N PHE A 96 4.60 -8.50 -5.99
CA PHE A 96 4.60 -9.77 -6.72
C PHE A 96 5.99 -10.41 -6.86
N ARG A 97 7.02 -9.82 -6.23
CA ARG A 97 8.36 -10.43 -6.21
C ARG A 97 8.28 -11.79 -5.50
N PRO A 98 9.02 -12.81 -5.96
CA PRO A 98 8.93 -14.17 -5.42
C PRO A 98 9.06 -14.25 -3.90
N ALA A 99 9.98 -13.45 -3.32
CA ALA A 99 10.20 -13.37 -1.88
C ALA A 99 8.97 -12.91 -1.07
N VAL A 100 8.11 -12.07 -1.65
CA VAL A 100 6.88 -11.56 -1.02
C VAL A 100 5.71 -12.46 -1.37
N ALA A 101 5.56 -12.82 -2.65
CA ALA A 101 4.46 -13.64 -3.13
C ALA A 101 4.43 -15.03 -2.46
N LEU A 102 5.57 -15.70 -2.34
CA LEU A 102 5.65 -17.01 -1.68
C LEU A 102 5.25 -16.92 -0.20
N ARG A 103 5.73 -15.91 0.53
CA ARG A 103 5.39 -15.71 1.95
C ARG A 103 3.92 -15.36 2.15
N ALA A 104 3.38 -14.50 1.29
CA ALA A 104 1.96 -14.16 1.29
C ALA A 104 1.09 -15.40 1.07
N LEU A 105 1.40 -16.21 0.05
CA LEU A 105 0.62 -17.40 -0.31
C LEU A 105 0.78 -18.55 0.70
N VAL A 106 1.96 -18.73 1.29
CA VAL A 106 2.28 -19.86 2.20
C VAL A 106 1.95 -19.57 3.65
N GLY A 107 1.99 -18.30 4.11
CA GLY A 107 1.66 -17.99 5.49
C GLY A 107 0.27 -18.57 5.82
N GLY A 108 0.02 -18.92 7.08
CA GLY A 108 -1.35 -19.18 7.53
C GLY A 108 -2.13 -17.88 7.71
N ARG A 109 -3.46 -17.94 7.60
CA ARG A 109 -4.33 -16.95 8.26
C ARG A 109 -4.23 -17.21 9.75
N GLN A 110 -3.41 -16.46 10.47
CA GLN A 110 -3.55 -16.47 11.93
C GLN A 110 -4.53 -15.35 12.28
N PRO A 111 -5.71 -15.69 12.84
CA PRO A 111 -6.62 -14.66 13.31
C PRO A 111 -5.86 -13.81 14.33
N ILE A 112 -6.01 -12.50 14.23
CA ILE A 112 -5.66 -11.59 15.33
C ILE A 112 -6.68 -11.89 16.42
N VAL A 113 -6.40 -12.92 17.21
CA VAL A 113 -7.17 -13.26 18.40
C VAL A 113 -6.69 -12.29 19.47
N ASP A 114 -7.34 -11.14 19.54
CA ASP A 114 -7.24 -10.34 20.75
C ASP A 114 -7.88 -11.16 21.88
N PRO A 115 -7.15 -11.47 22.98
CA PRO A 115 -7.79 -12.07 24.12
C PRO A 115 -8.92 -11.17 24.59
N PRO A 116 -10.08 -11.74 25.01
CA PRO A 116 -11.22 -10.95 25.48
C PRO A 116 -10.74 -9.93 26.51
N ILE A 117 -11.29 -8.72 26.48
CA ILE A 117 -10.82 -7.58 27.29
C ILE A 117 -10.70 -7.94 28.78
N GLY A 118 -11.57 -8.81 29.30
CA GLY A 118 -11.50 -9.31 30.68
C GLY A 118 -10.28 -10.19 31.00
N GLN A 119 -9.74 -10.93 30.04
CA GLN A 119 -8.53 -11.76 30.24
C GLN A 119 -7.24 -10.94 30.23
N ARG A 120 -7.20 -9.80 29.52
CA ARG A 120 -6.06 -8.86 29.57
C ARG A 120 -5.87 -8.28 30.97
N GLN A 121 -6.97 -7.96 31.65
CA GLN A 121 -6.93 -7.42 33.01
C GLN A 121 -6.52 -8.47 34.05
N ALA A 122 -7.02 -9.71 33.93
CA ALA A 122 -6.66 -10.81 34.83
C ALA A 122 -5.15 -11.15 34.78
N ALA A 123 -4.54 -11.13 33.59
CA ALA A 123 -3.11 -11.38 33.43
C ALA A 123 -2.23 -10.28 34.08
N LEU A 124 -2.66 -9.02 34.02
CA LEU A 124 -1.97 -7.89 34.63
C LEU A 124 -2.15 -7.86 36.16
N VAL A 125 -3.34 -8.20 36.65
CA VAL A 125 -3.62 -8.27 38.11
C VAL A 125 -2.88 -9.43 38.76
N GLY A 126 -2.75 -10.58 38.07
CA GLY A 126 -1.99 -11.73 38.56
C GLY A 126 -0.47 -11.47 38.68
N GLN A 127 0.08 -10.59 37.84
CA GLN A 127 1.50 -10.21 37.90
C GLN A 127 1.82 -9.17 38.99
N VAL A 128 0.83 -8.39 39.44
CA VAL A 128 1.00 -7.39 40.51
C VAL A 128 0.93 -8.02 41.91
N LEU A 129 0.39 -9.24 42.03
CA LEU A 129 0.13 -9.90 43.32
C LEU A 129 1.09 -11.04 43.68
N THR A 130 2.19 -11.27 42.97
CA THR A 130 3.27 -12.14 43.49
C THR A 130 4.08 -11.35 44.54
N PRO A 131 3.99 -11.67 45.84
CA PRO A 131 4.86 -11.07 46.83
C PRO A 131 6.29 -11.63 46.65
N VAL A 132 7.27 -10.74 46.84
CA VAL A 132 8.70 -11.08 47.01
C VAL A 132 8.90 -11.92 48.25
#